data_AF-A0AA36AR72-F1
#
_entry.id   AF-A0AA36AR72-F1
#
_cell.length_a   1.000
_cell.length_b   1.000
_cell.length_c   1.000
_cell.angle_alpha   90.00
_cell.angle_beta   90.00
_cell.angle_gamma   90.00
#
_symmetry.space_group_name_H-M   'P 1'
#
loop_
_entity.id
_entity.type
_entity.pdbx_description
1 polymer ?
#
loop_
_entity_poly.entity_id
_entity_poly.type
_entity_poly.pdbx_seq_one_letter_code
_entity_poly.pdbx_strand_id
1 'polypeptide(L)'
;MIDKLNHELHQKLTDASEMTFPSIHTTVDQDQAAQYPVEFLNTLKSIGMSPHNLTLKPDAPIMLLRNFDPPRLCKRNRLTVTSVKPHVLQATIITGNNKEEHVFIPNLPPVPTNVPFEFKRLKFPIKLNFGISVRKSQDQILKVVGLHLSS
;
A
#
# COMPACT_ATOMS: atom_id res chain seq x y z
N MET A 1 5.86 -15.23 -0.30
CA MET A 1 5.31 -15.92 0.89
C MET A 1 4.38 -14.99 1.70
N ILE A 2 4.89 -13.93 2.34
CA ILE A 2 4.03 -13.04 3.15
C ILE A 2 2.97 -12.30 2.34
N ASP A 3 3.28 -11.90 1.10
CA ASP A 3 2.32 -11.22 0.23
C ASP A 3 1.19 -12.16 -0.22
N LYS A 4 1.48 -13.46 -0.35
CA LYS A 4 0.48 -14.50 -0.62
C LYS A 4 -0.46 -14.65 0.57
N LEU A 5 0.08 -14.76 1.78
CA LEU A 5 -0.71 -14.83 3.02
C LEU A 5 -1.60 -13.59 3.18
N ASN A 6 -1.04 -12.39 2.97
CA ASN A 6 -1.81 -11.15 3.04
C ASN A 6 -2.95 -11.12 2.02
N HIS A 7 -2.74 -11.67 0.82
CA HIS A 7 -3.78 -11.77 -0.19
C HIS A 7 -4.87 -12.79 0.18
N GLU A 8 -4.47 -13.98 0.66
CA GLU A 8 -5.41 -15.02 1.11
C GLU A 8 -6.27 -14.53 2.28
N LEU A 9 -5.68 -13.85 3.26
CA LEU A 9 -6.41 -13.27 4.39
C LEU A 9 -7.32 -12.12 3.98
N HIS A 10 -6.92 -11.33 2.98
CA HIS A 10 -7.77 -10.28 2.44
C HIS A 10 -9.04 -10.81 1.76
N GLN A 11 -8.92 -11.92 1.02
CA GLN A 11 -10.07 -12.58 0.38
C GLN A 11 -11.06 -13.13 1.42
N LYS A 12 -10.55 -13.62 2.55
CA LYS A 12 -11.36 -14.17 3.66
C LYS A 12 -12.12 -13.13 4.48
N LEU A 13 -11.85 -11.83 4.29
CA LEU A 13 -12.73 -10.78 4.84
C LEU A 13 -14.07 -10.83 4.11
N THR A 14 -15.04 -11.53 4.70
CA THR A 14 -16.47 -11.51 4.32
C THR A 14 -17.13 -10.23 4.84
N ASP A 15 -18.17 -9.77 4.12
CA ASP A 15 -19.12 -8.71 4.48
C ASP A 15 -18.80 -7.26 4.06
N ALA A 16 -17.66 -6.99 3.42
CA ALA A 16 -17.33 -5.64 2.96
C ALA A 16 -17.20 -5.53 1.43
N SER A 17 -17.85 -4.51 0.85
CA SER A 17 -17.73 -4.21 -0.58
C SER A 17 -16.27 -3.94 -0.94
N GLU A 18 -15.74 -4.74 -1.86
CA GLU A 18 -14.36 -4.67 -2.30
C GLU A 18 -14.19 -3.54 -3.32
N MET A 19 -13.24 -2.65 -3.09
CA MET A 19 -12.89 -1.61 -4.06
C MET A 19 -11.48 -1.85 -4.59
N THR A 20 -11.38 -1.92 -5.91
CA THR A 20 -10.11 -2.03 -6.63
C THR A 20 -9.69 -0.68 -7.18
N PHE A 21 -8.48 -0.26 -6.83
CA PHE A 21 -7.86 0.97 -7.30
C PHE A 21 -6.80 0.62 -8.33
N PRO A 22 -7.08 0.86 -9.63
CA PRO A 22 -6.05 0.76 -10.64
C PRO A 22 -5.05 1.89 -10.44
N SER A 23 -3.83 1.61 -10.87
CA SER A 23 -2.80 2.64 -10.94
C SER A 23 -3.15 3.64 -12.05
N ILE A 24 -3.20 4.93 -11.74
CA ILE A 24 -3.35 5.96 -12.77
C ILE A 24 -1.95 6.34 -13.26
N HIS A 25 -1.69 6.19 -14.55
CA HIS A 25 -0.41 6.50 -15.18
C HIS A 25 -0.51 7.79 -16.00
N THR A 26 0.57 8.55 -16.02
CA THR A 26 0.75 9.70 -16.92
C THR A 26 2.18 9.66 -17.43
N THR A 27 2.35 9.43 -18.74
CA THR A 27 3.63 9.65 -19.43
C THR A 27 3.84 11.15 -19.59
N VAL A 28 5.06 11.63 -19.34
CA VAL A 28 5.35 13.08 -19.43
C VAL A 28 5.61 13.49 -20.89
N ASP A 29 5.99 12.54 -21.74
CA ASP A 29 6.37 12.73 -23.14
C ASP A 29 5.49 11.90 -24.09
N GLN A 30 5.00 12.52 -25.16
CA GLN A 30 4.14 11.90 -26.18
C GLN A 30 4.90 10.91 -27.05
N ASP A 31 6.18 11.14 -27.32
CA ASP A 31 7.02 10.24 -28.11
C ASP A 31 7.35 8.96 -27.31
N GLN A 32 7.52 9.10 -26.00
CA GLN A 32 7.70 7.98 -25.08
C GLN A 32 6.42 7.18 -24.86
N ALA A 33 5.23 7.78 -25.02
CA ALA A 33 3.96 7.08 -24.86
C ALA A 33 3.75 5.97 -25.90
N ALA A 34 4.28 6.16 -27.12
CA ALA A 34 4.27 5.14 -28.16
C ALA A 34 5.31 4.02 -27.90
N GLN A 35 6.43 4.36 -27.26
CA GLN A 35 7.54 3.43 -26.99
C GLN A 35 7.32 2.59 -25.73
N TYR A 36 6.57 3.11 -24.76
CA TYR A 36 6.31 2.45 -23.48
C TYR A 36 4.79 2.30 -23.25
N PRO A 37 4.18 1.24 -23.80
CA PRO A 37 2.75 1.01 -23.65
C PRO A 37 2.37 0.78 -22.18
N VAL A 38 1.14 1.11 -21.81
CA VAL A 38 0.65 1.02 -20.42
C VAL A 38 0.79 -0.39 -19.87
N GLU A 39 0.62 -1.41 -20.72
CA GLU A 39 0.82 -2.82 -20.40
C GLU A 39 2.25 -3.09 -19.91
N PHE A 40 3.27 -2.51 -20.56
CA PHE A 40 4.65 -2.60 -20.12
C PHE A 40 4.85 -1.87 -18.78
N LEU A 41 4.32 -0.65 -18.64
CA LEU A 41 4.39 0.11 -17.39
C LEU A 41 3.75 -0.64 -16.21
N ASN A 42 2.72 -1.45 -16.49
CA ASN A 42 2.03 -2.25 -15.49
C ASN A 42 2.88 -3.41 -14.96
N THR A 43 3.83 -3.90 -15.76
CA THR A 43 4.78 -4.96 -15.34
C THR A 43 5.89 -4.45 -14.43
N LEU A 44 6.14 -3.13 -14.41
CA LEU A 44 7.20 -2.54 -13.60
C LEU A 44 6.88 -2.69 -12.10
N LYS A 45 7.62 -3.61 -11.46
CA LYS A 45 7.64 -3.81 -10.02
C LYS A 45 8.87 -3.09 -9.45
N SER A 46 8.71 -1.85 -9.00
CA SER A 46 9.79 -1.18 -8.27
C SER A 46 9.72 -1.48 -6.77
N ILE A 47 10.89 -1.49 -6.13
CA ILE A 47 11.00 -1.66 -4.67
C ILE A 47 10.30 -0.48 -3.99
N GLY A 48 9.25 -0.75 -3.23
CA GLY A 48 8.50 0.28 -2.51
C GLY A 48 7.25 0.79 -3.24
N MET A 49 6.94 0.27 -4.43
CA MET A 49 5.65 0.50 -5.08
C MET A 49 4.58 -0.44 -4.56
N SER A 50 3.38 0.11 -4.37
CA SER A 50 2.15 -0.67 -4.17
C SER A 50 1.83 -1.50 -5.44
N PRO A 51 1.23 -2.69 -5.34
CA PRO A 51 0.83 -3.51 -6.49
C PRO A 51 0.00 -2.73 -7.53
N HIS A 52 -0.01 -3.23 -8.78
CA HIS A 52 -0.69 -2.56 -9.89
C HIS A 52 -2.17 -2.31 -9.62
N ASN A 53 -2.84 -3.32 -9.09
CA ASN A 53 -4.20 -3.21 -8.57
C ASN A 53 -4.09 -3.28 -7.06
N LEU A 54 -4.48 -2.19 -6.39
CA LEU A 54 -4.62 -2.19 -4.95
C LEU A 54 -6.08 -2.45 -4.63
N THR A 55 -6.36 -3.63 -4.12
CA THR A 55 -7.70 -4.01 -3.69
C THR A 55 -7.80 -3.84 -2.18
N LEU A 56 -8.83 -3.12 -1.74
CA LEU A 56 -9.05 -2.78 -0.35
C LEU A 56 -10.49 -3.06 0.04
N LYS A 57 -10.65 -3.41 1.31
CA LYS A 57 -11.91 -3.61 2.00
C LYS A 57 -11.86 -2.79 3.28
N PRO A 58 -12.99 -2.23 3.75
CA PRO A 58 -13.16 -1.86 5.15
C PRO A 58 -12.59 -2.92 6.09
N ASP A 59 -12.03 -2.48 7.20
CA ASP A 59 -11.39 -3.28 8.25
C ASP A 59 -10.09 -4.00 7.85
N ALA A 60 -9.65 -3.86 6.59
CA ALA A 60 -8.37 -4.42 6.18
C ALA A 60 -7.20 -3.68 6.88
N PRO A 61 -6.28 -4.41 7.53
CA PRO A 61 -5.07 -3.82 8.06
C PRO A 61 -4.11 -3.47 6.92
N ILE A 62 -3.57 -2.26 6.97
CA ILE A 62 -2.65 -1.70 5.99
C ILE A 62 -1.41 -1.13 6.68
N MET A 63 -0.37 -0.89 5.90
CA MET A 63 0.87 -0.26 6.35
C MET A 63 1.32 0.82 5.38
N LEU A 64 1.75 1.97 5.93
CA LEU A 64 2.35 3.06 5.16
C LEU A 64 3.74 2.68 4.61
N LEU A 65 3.94 2.94 3.32
CA LEU A 65 5.18 2.68 2.59
C LEU A 65 6.16 3.86 2.58
N ARG A 66 5.67 5.08 2.87
CA ARG A 66 6.48 6.30 2.99
C ARG A 66 5.95 7.20 4.11
N ASN A 67 6.79 8.14 4.52
CA ASN A 67 6.41 9.19 5.44
C ASN A 67 5.39 10.12 4.78
N PHE A 68 4.36 10.51 5.54
CA PHE A 68 3.33 11.43 5.10
C PHE A 68 3.30 12.69 5.95
N ASP A 69 3.28 12.53 7.28
CA ASP A 69 3.23 13.64 8.23
C ASP A 69 4.03 13.30 9.50
N PRO A 70 5.38 13.33 9.45
CA PRO A 70 6.20 13.03 10.62
C PRO A 70 6.02 14.05 11.75
N PRO A 71 6.02 13.61 13.03
CA PRO A 71 6.21 12.24 13.49
C PRO A 71 4.91 11.40 13.51
N ARG A 72 3.77 11.98 13.11
CA ARG A 72 2.43 11.41 13.26
C ARG A 72 2.16 10.20 12.36
N LEU A 73 2.41 10.35 11.06
CA LEU A 73 2.20 9.35 10.01
C LEU A 73 3.50 9.09 9.24
N CYS A 74 4.23 8.10 9.72
CA CYS A 74 5.50 7.66 9.18
C CYS A 74 5.39 6.31 8.46
N LYS A 75 6.46 5.94 7.76
CA LYS A 75 6.65 4.61 7.20
C LYS A 75 6.50 3.56 8.30
N ARG A 76 5.89 2.41 7.96
CA ARG A 76 5.61 1.28 8.86
C ARG A 76 4.50 1.51 9.90
N ASN A 77 3.90 2.70 10.01
CA ASN A 77 2.66 2.84 10.77
C ASN A 77 1.62 1.87 10.21
N ARG A 78 0.99 1.11 11.11
CA ARG A 78 -0.11 0.21 10.77
C ARG A 78 -1.41 0.92 11.01
N LEU A 79 -2.33 0.76 10.07
CA LEU A 79 -3.64 1.39 10.08
C LEU A 79 -4.71 0.34 9.75
N THR A 80 -5.95 0.62 10.10
CA THR A 80 -7.12 -0.16 9.65
C THR A 80 -7.94 0.72 8.74
N VAL A 81 -8.31 0.22 7.56
CA VAL A 81 -9.16 0.93 6.60
C VAL A 81 -10.55 1.13 7.19
N THR A 82 -11.06 2.36 7.19
CA THR A 82 -12.44 2.64 7.61
C THR A 82 -13.36 2.91 6.42
N SER A 83 -12.89 3.63 5.42
CA SER A 83 -13.64 3.92 4.20
C SER A 83 -12.70 4.17 3.04
N VAL A 84 -13.11 3.78 1.83
CA VAL A 84 -12.34 3.99 0.62
C VAL A 84 -13.10 4.86 -0.37
N LYS A 85 -12.44 5.89 -0.87
CA LYS A 85 -12.94 6.79 -1.93
C LYS A 85 -11.92 6.86 -3.06
N PRO A 86 -12.31 7.30 -4.28
CA PRO A 86 -11.43 7.32 -5.47
C PRO A 86 -10.05 7.95 -5.27
N HIS A 87 -9.95 9.02 -4.48
CA HIS A 87 -8.71 9.79 -4.30
C HIS A 87 -8.20 9.88 -2.86
N VAL A 88 -8.99 9.39 -1.90
CA VAL A 88 -8.65 9.46 -0.48
C VAL A 88 -9.08 8.18 0.23
N LEU A 89 -8.19 7.64 1.04
CA LEU A 89 -8.44 6.52 1.91
C LEU A 89 -8.58 7.03 3.34
N GLN A 90 -9.66 6.64 4.01
CA GLN A 90 -9.82 6.88 5.45
C GLN A 90 -9.31 5.66 6.20
N ALA A 91 -8.54 5.89 7.25
CA ALA A 91 -8.01 4.83 8.08
C ALA A 91 -7.84 5.29 9.53
N THR A 92 -7.79 4.33 10.46
CA THR A 92 -7.51 4.57 11.87
C THR A 92 -6.13 4.03 12.21
N ILE A 93 -5.32 4.81 12.93
CA ILE A 93 -3.99 4.37 13.39
C ILE A 93 -4.15 3.29 14.46
N ILE A 94 -3.52 2.13 14.28
CA ILE A 94 -3.60 1.03 15.27
C ILE A 94 -2.30 0.83 16.07
N THR A 95 -1.24 1.55 15.73
CA THR A 95 0.08 1.43 16.37
C THR A 95 0.75 2.79 16.58
N GLY A 96 1.50 2.93 17.68
CA GLY A 96 2.29 4.11 18.00
C GLY A 96 1.59 5.07 18.95
N ASN A 97 2.16 6.27 19.12
CA ASN A 97 1.66 7.27 20.08
C ASN A 97 0.30 7.86 19.68
N ASN A 98 -0.02 7.82 18.38
CA ASN A 98 -1.25 8.38 17.82
C ASN A 98 -2.30 7.30 17.55
N LYS A 99 -2.29 6.21 18.31
CA LYS A 99 -3.27 5.12 18.19
C LYS A 99 -4.69 5.67 18.35
N GLU A 100 -5.64 5.10 17.61
CA GLU A 100 -7.06 5.48 17.52
C GLU A 100 -7.35 6.79 16.77
N GLU A 101 -6.33 7.50 16.27
CA GLU A 101 -6.55 8.67 15.45
C GLU A 101 -7.06 8.31 14.04
N HIS A 102 -8.06 9.05 13.56
CA HIS A 102 -8.57 8.96 12.19
C HIS A 102 -7.77 9.84 11.25
N VAL A 103 -7.32 9.25 10.14
CA VAL A 103 -6.44 9.90 9.17
C VAL A 103 -6.91 9.71 7.75
N PHE A 104 -6.54 10.66 6.89
CA PHE A 104 -6.81 10.64 5.47
C PHE A 104 -5.50 10.43 4.71
N ILE A 105 -5.47 9.42 3.84
CA ILE A 105 -4.32 9.10 3.00
C ILE A 105 -4.71 9.40 1.56
N PRO A 106 -4.17 10.45 0.93
CA PRO A 106 -4.42 10.73 -0.47
C PRO A 106 -3.58 9.83 -1.38
N ASN A 107 -3.97 9.76 -2.65
CA ASN A 107 -3.07 9.26 -3.69
C ASN A 107 -1.84 10.17 -3.80
N LEU A 108 -0.65 9.58 -3.83
CA LEU A 108 0.59 10.30 -4.01
C LEU A 108 1.24 9.91 -5.33
N PRO A 109 1.95 10.85 -5.99
CA PRO A 109 2.83 10.49 -7.08
C PRO A 109 3.94 9.56 -6.56
N PRO A 110 4.41 8.64 -7.41
CA PRO A 110 5.46 7.72 -7.04
C PRO A 110 6.76 8.50 -6.90
N VAL A 111 7.68 7.96 -6.11
CA VAL A 111 9.07 8.44 -6.09
C VAL A 111 9.69 8.08 -7.44
N PRO A 112 10.57 8.93 -8.02
CA PRO A 112 11.23 8.64 -9.29
C PRO A 112 11.83 7.24 -9.30
N THR A 113 11.53 6.48 -10.35
CA THR A 113 12.09 5.14 -10.55
C THR A 113 13.38 5.28 -11.36
N ASN A 114 14.39 4.42 -11.13
CA ASN A 114 15.61 4.33 -11.95
C ASN A 114 15.30 3.71 -13.33
N VAL A 115 14.36 4.28 -14.06
CA VAL A 115 14.06 3.91 -15.44
C VAL A 115 14.51 5.06 -16.35
N PRO A 116 14.89 4.79 -17.61
CA PRO A 116 15.42 5.80 -18.51
C PRO A 116 14.35 6.76 -19.07
N PHE A 117 13.12 6.73 -18.54
CA PHE A 117 11.98 7.48 -19.04
C PHE A 117 11.16 8.08 -17.87
N GLU A 118 10.48 9.19 -18.12
CA GLU A 118 9.68 9.83 -17.09
C GLU A 118 8.22 9.39 -17.15
N PHE A 119 7.76 8.72 -16.09
CA PHE A 119 6.34 8.43 -15.91
C PHE A 119 5.90 8.68 -14.47
N LYS A 120 4.68 9.20 -14.32
CA LYS A 120 4.02 9.40 -13.03
C LYS A 120 2.94 8.33 -12.86
N ARG A 121 2.84 7.80 -11.65
CA ARG A 121 1.90 6.74 -11.28
C ARG A 121 1.24 7.04 -9.94
N LEU A 122 0.05 7.62 -9.96
CA LEU A 122 -0.67 7.98 -8.74
C LEU A 122 -1.17 6.71 -8.05
N LYS A 123 -0.82 6.57 -6.77
CA LYS A 123 -1.29 5.48 -5.91
C LYS A 123 -1.34 5.89 -4.45
N PHE A 124 -2.16 5.19 -3.67
CA PHE A 124 -2.02 5.19 -2.23
C PHE A 124 -0.66 4.58 -1.83
N PRO A 125 0.12 5.25 -0.99
CA PRO A 125 1.43 4.77 -0.55
C PRO A 125 1.31 3.72 0.56
N ILE A 126 0.50 2.68 0.34
CA ILE A 126 0.19 1.65 1.33
C ILE A 126 0.30 0.25 0.74
N LYS A 127 0.31 -0.75 1.62
CA LYS A 127 0.14 -2.17 1.31
C LYS A 127 -0.71 -2.86 2.37
N LEU A 128 -1.32 -3.99 2.01
CA LEU A 128 -1.96 -4.90 2.96
C LEU A 128 -0.94 -5.41 3.99
N ASN A 129 -1.38 -5.55 5.23
CA ASN A 129 -0.50 -5.84 6.35
C ASN A 129 -1.18 -6.69 7.44
N PHE A 130 -1.68 -7.88 7.06
CA PHE A 130 -2.16 -8.88 8.02
C PHE A 130 -0.99 -9.56 8.73
N GLY A 131 0.11 -9.81 8.02
CA GLY A 131 1.35 -10.34 8.55
C GLY A 131 2.58 -9.63 7.99
N ILE A 132 3.69 -9.73 8.73
CA ILE A 132 5.01 -9.29 8.30
C ILE A 132 6.03 -10.41 8.48
N SER A 133 7.09 -10.39 7.69
CA SER A 133 8.21 -11.31 7.90
C SER A 133 9.01 -10.94 9.14
N VAL A 134 9.67 -11.93 9.76
CA VAL A 134 10.53 -11.74 10.94
C VAL A 134 11.61 -10.68 10.69
N ARG A 135 12.26 -10.71 9.52
CA ARG A 135 13.23 -9.67 9.14
C ARG A 135 12.62 -8.26 9.12
N LYS A 136 11.36 -8.12 8.69
CA LYS A 136 10.67 -6.82 8.65
C LYS A 136 10.05 -6.44 9.99
N SER A 137 9.98 -7.34 10.96
CA SER A 137 9.59 -7.03 12.33
C SER A 137 10.79 -6.72 13.22
N GLN A 138 12.02 -6.95 12.76
CA GLN A 138 13.21 -6.45 13.43
C GLN A 138 13.06 -4.93 13.61
N ASP A 139 13.33 -4.47 14.83
CA ASP A 139 13.14 -3.11 15.32
C ASP A 139 11.67 -2.65 15.50
N GLN A 140 10.72 -3.59 15.59
CA GLN A 140 9.33 -3.29 15.98
C GLN A 140 9.00 -3.85 17.37
N ILE A 141 8.38 -3.03 18.20
CA ILE A 141 7.80 -3.46 19.47
C ILE A 141 6.36 -3.91 19.20
N LEU A 142 6.05 -5.18 19.46
CA LEU A 142 4.73 -5.79 19.26
C LEU A 142 4.25 -6.40 20.57
N LYS A 143 3.04 -6.03 21.02
CA LYS A 143 2.45 -6.57 22.26
C LYS A 143 2.01 -8.02 22.10
N VAL A 144 1.47 -8.38 20.93
CA VAL A 144 0.94 -9.71 20.62
C VAL A 144 1.39 -10.08 19.21
N VAL A 145 1.85 -11.31 19.03
CA VAL A 145 2.35 -11.83 17.76
C VAL A 145 1.81 -13.25 17.54
N GLY A 146 1.18 -13.49 16.40
CA GLY A 146 0.94 -14.83 15.88
C GLY A 146 2.08 -15.25 14.96
N LEU A 147 2.61 -16.45 15.17
CA LEU A 147 3.65 -17.02 14.30
C LEU A 147 3.03 -18.01 13.32
N HIS A 148 3.21 -17.74 12.03
CA HIS A 148 2.84 -18.67 10.97
C HIS A 148 4.08 -19.46 10.55
N LEU A 149 4.10 -20.74 10.90
CA LEU A 149 5.16 -21.67 10.51
C LEU A 149 4.68 -22.42 9.26
N SER A 150 5.43 -22.31 8.16
CA SER A 150 5.21 -23.18 7.01
C SER A 150 5.87 -24.52 7.26
N SER A 151 5.06 -25.59 7.23
CA SER A 151 5.54 -26.97 7.06
C SER A 151 6.03 -27.21 5.64
#